data_AF-A0A961E8T6-F1
#
_entry.id   AF-A0A961E8T6-F1
#
_cell.length_a   1.000
_cell.length_b   1.000
_cell.length_c   1.000
_cell.angle_alpha   90.00
_cell.angle_beta   90.00
_cell.angle_gamma   90.00
#
_symmetry.space_group_name_H-M   'P 1'
#
loop_
_entity.id
_entity.type
_entity.pdbx_description
1 polymer ?
#
loop_
_entity_poly.entity_id
_entity_poly.type
_entity_poly.pdbx_seq_one_letter_code
_entity_poly.pdbx_strand_id
1 'polypeptide(L)'
;MIDAILLWENDSRYCPVTNLYRCADGRHLLVTYPRLDVLGTIAGLPGMAETLEAVGIQVGPHSQHQAEQLCTEVFLADENGCVVDADGDPANGMTALLRCASAVPIHEALAQLGYREVRPTVEEQ
;
A
#
# COMPACT_ATOMS: atom_id res chain seq x y z
N MET A 1 14.71 12.21 -11.80
CA MET A 1 13.46 11.62 -11.30
C MET A 1 12.76 10.99 -12.49
N ILE A 2 12.32 9.74 -12.38
CA ILE A 2 11.75 8.95 -13.47
C ILE A 2 10.22 9.02 -13.38
N ASP A 3 9.52 9.22 -14.49
CA ASP A 3 8.05 9.27 -14.46
C ASP A 3 7.44 7.88 -14.25
N ALA A 4 6.50 7.79 -13.31
CA ALA A 4 5.71 6.61 -12.99
C ALA A 4 4.24 6.93 -13.31
N ILE A 5 3.76 6.38 -14.43
CA ILE A 5 2.41 6.62 -14.95
C ILE A 5 1.44 5.65 -14.29
N LEU A 6 0.41 6.18 -13.63
CA LEU A 6 -0.65 5.36 -13.03
C LEU A 6 -1.40 4.58 -14.11
N LEU A 7 -1.43 3.26 -14.00
CA LEU A 7 -2.20 2.36 -14.87
C LEU A 7 -3.53 1.98 -14.23
N TRP A 8 -3.49 1.51 -12.97
CA TRP A 8 -4.65 1.10 -12.20
C TRP A 8 -4.56 1.66 -10.79
N GLU A 9 -5.73 1.99 -10.23
CA GLU A 9 -5.84 2.47 -8.87
C GLU A 9 -6.80 1.64 -8.04
N ASN A 10 -6.54 1.60 -6.73
CA ASN A 10 -7.44 1.05 -5.73
C ASN A 10 -7.81 -0.43 -5.94
N ASP A 11 -6.84 -1.22 -6.39
CA ASP A 11 -6.95 -2.67 -6.47
C ASP A 11 -6.81 -3.27 -5.05
N SER A 12 -7.72 -4.16 -4.66
CA SER A 12 -7.73 -4.75 -3.31
C SER A 12 -7.15 -6.17 -3.25
N ARG A 13 -6.46 -6.65 -4.29
CA ARG A 13 -5.87 -8.01 -4.33
C ARG A 13 -4.80 -8.25 -3.27
N TYR A 14 -4.03 -7.20 -2.91
CA TYR A 14 -2.87 -7.33 -2.02
C TYR A 14 -3.00 -6.52 -0.72
N CYS A 15 -3.62 -5.35 -0.79
CA CYS A 15 -3.83 -4.41 0.31
C CYS A 15 -5.09 -3.57 0.01
N PRO A 16 -5.81 -2.99 1.00
CA PRO A 16 -7.01 -2.20 0.75
C PRO A 16 -6.90 -1.16 -0.35
N VAL A 17 -5.72 -0.52 -0.49
CA VAL A 17 -5.39 0.32 -1.64
C VAL A 17 -4.09 -0.19 -2.25
N THR A 18 -4.17 -0.69 -3.48
CA THR A 18 -3.00 -1.05 -4.28
C THR A 18 -3.07 -0.35 -5.63
N ASN A 19 -1.99 0.32 -6.03
CA ASN A 19 -1.88 1.01 -7.31
C ASN A 19 -0.76 0.40 -8.16
N LEU A 20 -1.00 0.29 -9.47
CA LEU A 20 -0.01 -0.14 -10.45
C LEU A 20 0.49 1.06 -11.25
N TYR A 21 1.80 1.18 -11.37
CA TYR A 21 2.47 2.21 -12.14
C TYR A 21 3.37 1.61 -13.21
N ARG A 22 3.36 2.20 -14.40
CA ARG A 22 4.37 1.96 -15.45
C ARG A 22 5.41 3.06 -15.42
N CYS A 23 6.67 2.70 -15.23
CA CYS A 23 7.76 3.64 -15.15
C CYS A 23 8.43 3.85 -16.51
N ALA A 24 8.98 5.05 -16.73
CA ALA A 24 9.65 5.40 -17.99
C ALA A 24 10.94 4.60 -18.26
N ASP A 25 11.49 3.92 -17.25
CA ASP A 25 12.60 2.98 -17.36
C ASP A 25 12.18 1.55 -17.76
N GLY A 26 10.89 1.33 -18.01
CA GLY A 26 10.32 0.05 -18.42
C GLY A 26 9.89 -0.85 -17.26
N ARG A 27 10.07 -0.44 -16.00
CA ARG A 27 9.62 -1.20 -14.84
C ARG A 27 8.13 -0.98 -14.55
N HIS A 28 7.50 -1.97 -13.92
CA HIS A 28 6.20 -1.78 -13.29
C HIS A 28 6.34 -1.85 -11.78
N LEU A 29 5.70 -0.90 -11.10
CA LEU A 29 5.73 -0.79 -9.65
C LEU A 29 4.34 -0.95 -9.09
N LEU A 30 4.23 -1.77 -8.06
CA LEU A 30 2.99 -1.97 -7.31
C LEU A 30 3.16 -1.34 -5.94
N VAL A 31 2.35 -0.32 -5.63
CA VAL A 31 2.41 0.40 -4.36
C VAL A 31 1.22 0.00 -3.51
N THR A 32 1.46 -0.60 -2.36
CA THR A 32 0.44 -0.90 -1.36
C THR A 32 0.39 0.24 -0.34
N TYR A 33 -0.81 0.75 -0.10
CA TYR A 33 -1.07 1.77 0.91
C TYR A 33 -2.14 1.26 1.87
N PRO A 34 -1.83 1.12 3.16
CA PRO A 34 -2.84 0.77 4.13
C PRO A 34 -3.74 1.98 4.37
N ARG A 35 -5.01 1.91 3.93
CA ARG A 35 -6.02 2.80 4.48
C ARG A 35 -6.28 2.37 5.91
N LEU A 36 -6.10 3.31 6.84
CA LEU A 36 -6.41 3.13 8.26
C LEU A 36 -7.76 2.43 8.38
N ASP A 37 -7.78 1.26 9.02
CA ASP A 37 -9.05 0.66 9.43
C ASP A 37 -9.65 1.61 10.47
N VAL A 38 -10.72 2.29 10.07
CA VAL A 38 -11.43 3.25 10.90
C VAL A 38 -11.94 2.54 12.16
N LEU A 39 -12.34 1.27 12.06
CA LEU A 39 -12.79 0.47 13.19
C LEU A 39 -11.64 0.13 14.14
N GLY A 40 -10.50 -0.32 13.63
CA GLY A 40 -9.32 -0.59 14.46
C GLY A 40 -8.74 0.66 15.13
N THR A 41 -8.80 1.80 14.45
CA THR A 41 -8.38 3.10 15.01
C THR A 41 -9.33 3.58 16.09
N ILE A 42 -10.65 3.46 15.86
CA ILE A 42 -11.66 3.81 16.86
C ILE A 42 -11.53 2.87 18.07
N ALA A 43 -11.35 1.57 17.87
CA ALA A 43 -11.17 0.62 18.97
C ALA A 43 -9.89 0.86 19.79
N GLY A 44 -8.86 1.46 19.19
CA GLY A 44 -7.64 1.88 19.90
C GLY A 44 -7.81 3.09 20.81
N LEU A 45 -8.95 3.81 20.74
CA LEU A 45 -9.26 4.92 21.64
C LEU A 45 -9.79 4.40 23.00
N PRO A 46 -9.38 5.01 24.13
CA PRO A 46 -9.83 4.58 25.46
C PRO A 46 -11.36 4.67 25.57
N GLY A 47 -12.00 3.56 25.96
CA GLY A 47 -13.45 3.43 26.12
C GLY A 47 -14.25 3.15 24.85
N MET A 48 -13.62 3.15 23.67
CA MET A 48 -14.32 2.87 22.40
C MET A 48 -14.42 1.38 22.10
N ALA A 49 -13.44 0.56 22.50
CA ALA A 49 -13.52 -0.90 22.35
C ALA A 49 -14.78 -1.48 23.00
N GLU A 50 -15.08 -1.08 24.25
CA GLU A 50 -16.28 -1.49 24.99
C GLU A 50 -17.58 -0.98 24.35
N THR A 51 -17.54 0.23 23.78
CA THR A 51 -18.69 0.83 23.08
C THR A 51 -19.00 0.08 21.79
N LEU A 52 -17.97 -0.31 21.02
CA LEU A 52 -18.12 -1.07 19.79
C LEU A 52 -18.62 -2.50 20.07
N GLU A 53 -18.09 -3.15 21.10
CA GLU A 53 -18.58 -4.47 21.54
C GLU A 53 -20.05 -4.41 21.99
N ALA A 54 -20.44 -3.36 22.72
CA ALA A 54 -21.81 -3.16 23.18
C ALA A 54 -22.84 -2.97 22.03
N VAL A 55 -22.40 -2.49 20.86
CA VAL A 55 -23.25 -2.41 19.65
C VAL A 55 -23.09 -3.62 18.72
N GLY A 56 -22.41 -4.69 19.19
CA GLY A 56 -22.24 -5.94 18.46
C GLY A 56 -21.13 -5.93 17.43
N ILE A 57 -20.24 -4.92 17.46
CA ILE A 57 -19.08 -4.83 16.58
C ILE A 57 -17.89 -5.47 17.30
N GLN A 58 -17.52 -6.67 16.88
CA GLN A 58 -16.34 -7.36 17.38
C GLN A 58 -15.08 -6.72 16.79
N VAL A 59 -14.44 -5.83 17.54
CA VAL A 59 -13.09 -5.38 17.21
C VAL A 59 -12.12 -6.21 18.04
N GLY A 60 -11.50 -7.21 17.39
CA GLY A 60 -10.48 -8.02 18.05
C GLY A 60 -9.31 -7.15 18.52
N PRO A 61 -8.50 -7.62 19.48
CA PRO A 61 -7.32 -6.88 19.90
C PRO A 61 -6.38 -6.70 18.70
N HIS A 62 -6.41 -5.50 18.11
CA HIS A 62 -5.37 -5.04 17.20
C HIS A 62 -4.12 -4.88 18.07
N SER A 63 -3.38 -5.98 18.18
CA SER A 63 -2.11 -6.04 18.88
C SER A 63 -1.21 -4.94 18.32
N GLN A 64 -0.40 -4.29 19.16
CA GLN A 64 0.52 -3.21 18.76
C GLN A 64 1.40 -3.58 17.54
N HIS A 65 1.61 -4.87 17.27
CA HIS A 65 2.22 -5.39 16.04
C HIS A 65 1.48 -5.03 14.74
N GLN A 66 0.17 -4.80 14.74
CA GLN A 66 -0.56 -4.31 13.56
C GLN A 66 -0.35 -2.83 13.29
N ALA A 67 -0.07 -2.01 14.32
CA ALA A 67 0.33 -0.63 14.11
C ALA A 67 1.73 -0.53 13.46
N GLU A 68 2.61 -1.51 13.74
CA GLU A 68 3.90 -1.70 13.05
C GLU A 68 3.74 -2.25 11.61
N GLN A 69 2.56 -2.77 11.25
CA GLN A 69 2.26 -3.33 9.92
C GLN A 69 1.60 -2.34 8.97
N LEU A 70 1.10 -1.19 9.44
CA LEU A 70 0.58 -0.13 8.59
C LEU A 70 1.74 0.65 7.96
N CYS A 71 2.36 0.05 6.95
CA CYS A 71 3.42 0.65 6.18
C CYS A 71 3.06 0.71 4.69
N THR A 72 3.55 1.73 4.01
CA THR A 72 3.48 1.81 2.55
C THR A 72 4.65 1.02 1.99
N GLU A 73 4.36 0.07 1.10
CA GLU A 73 5.37 -0.79 0.47
C GLU A 73 5.32 -0.62 -1.04
N VAL A 74 6.50 -0.70 -1.68
CA VAL A 74 6.64 -0.65 -3.13
C VAL A 74 7.30 -1.93 -3.59
N PHE A 75 6.64 -2.65 -4.48
CA PHE A 75 7.12 -3.89 -5.04
C PHE A 75 7.40 -3.74 -6.53
N LEU A 76 8.32 -4.57 -7.04
CA LEU A 76 8.45 -4.78 -8.47
C LEU A 76 7.25 -5.61 -8.95
N ALA A 77 6.70 -5.28 -10.11
CA ALA A 77 5.60 -6.00 -10.71
C ALA A 77 5.81 -6.20 -12.21
N ASP A 78 4.97 -7.04 -12.80
CA ASP A 78 4.79 -7.12 -14.25
C ASP A 78 3.69 -6.15 -14.74
N GLU A 79 3.44 -6.16 -16.06
CA GLU A 79 2.39 -5.35 -16.70
C GLU A 79 0.97 -5.70 -16.24
N ASN A 80 0.78 -6.89 -15.64
CA ASN A 80 -0.50 -7.39 -15.15
C ASN A 80 -0.72 -7.14 -13.65
N GLY A 81 0.21 -6.44 -12.99
CA GLY A 81 0.18 -6.20 -11.55
C GLY A 81 0.43 -7.46 -10.71
N CYS A 82 1.10 -8.47 -11.27
CA CYS A 82 1.66 -9.58 -10.50
C CYS A 82 2.98 -9.13 -9.89
N VAL A 83 3.14 -9.33 -8.57
CA VAL A 83 4.40 -9.01 -7.89
C VAL A 83 5.50 -9.93 -8.41
N VAL A 84 6.65 -9.33 -8.72
CA VAL A 84 7.85 -10.01 -9.18
C VAL A 84 8.89 -9.90 -8.08
N ASP A 85 9.52 -11.03 -7.77
CA ASP A 85 10.58 -11.04 -6.78
C ASP A 85 11.82 -10.27 -7.30
N ALA A 86 12.28 -9.30 -6.53
CA ALA A 86 13.26 -8.31 -6.97
C ALA A 86 14.70 -8.79 -6.80
N ASP A 87 14.99 -9.67 -5.83
CA ASP A 87 16.31 -10.26 -5.59
C ASP A 87 16.46 -11.68 -6.15
N GLY A 88 15.35 -12.30 -6.59
CA GLY A 88 15.34 -13.60 -7.25
C GLY A 88 15.60 -14.76 -6.28
N ASP A 89 15.42 -14.53 -4.99
CA ASP A 89 15.59 -15.52 -3.93
C ASP A 89 14.22 -16.12 -3.57
N PRO A 90 13.93 -17.37 -3.97
CA PRO A 90 12.65 -17.99 -3.65
C PRO A 90 12.48 -18.30 -2.15
N ALA A 91 13.51 -18.15 -1.31
CA ALA A 91 13.51 -18.57 0.09
C ALA A 91 13.01 -17.49 1.07
N ASN A 92 13.04 -16.21 0.71
CA ASN A 92 12.67 -15.08 1.57
C ASN A 92 11.33 -14.42 1.20
N GLY A 93 10.66 -14.90 0.15
CA GLY A 93 9.34 -14.45 -0.29
C GLY A 93 9.41 -13.28 -1.28
N MET A 94 8.33 -12.52 -1.44
CA MET A 94 8.33 -11.35 -2.33
C MET A 94 9.09 -10.19 -1.67
N THR A 95 10.28 -9.85 -2.16
CA THR A 95 11.07 -8.74 -1.60
C THR A 95 10.55 -7.38 -2.09
N ALA A 96 10.14 -6.52 -1.15
CA ALA A 96 9.78 -5.12 -1.46
C ALA A 96 11.01 -4.30 -1.84
N LEU A 97 10.89 -3.46 -2.86
CA LEU A 97 11.92 -2.47 -3.24
C LEU A 97 12.03 -1.36 -2.19
N LEU A 98 10.90 -1.00 -1.57
CA LEU A 98 10.83 -0.05 -0.47
C LEU A 98 9.79 -0.55 0.53
N ARG A 99 10.17 -0.54 1.80
CA ARG A 99 9.25 -0.69 2.93
C ARG A 99 9.40 0.53 3.83
N CYS A 100 8.37 1.36 3.89
CA CYS A 100 8.38 2.53 4.76
C CYS A 100 8.22 2.10 6.23
N ALA A 101 8.79 2.85 7.16
CA ALA A 101 8.59 2.58 8.60
C ALA A 101 7.15 2.88 9.07
N SER A 102 6.39 3.62 8.26
CA SER A 102 5.00 4.02 8.53
C SER A 102 4.21 4.16 7.23
N ALA A 103 2.90 4.29 7.33
CA ALA A 103 2.05 4.66 6.21
C ALA A 103 2.41 6.08 5.74
N VAL A 104 2.91 6.19 4.52
CA VAL A 104 3.21 7.46 3.84
C VAL A 104 2.42 7.54 2.54
N PRO A 105 2.08 8.75 2.06
CA PRO A 105 1.40 8.92 0.78
C PRO A 105 2.16 8.23 -0.37
N ILE A 106 1.44 7.66 -1.34
CA ILE A 106 2.01 6.90 -2.46
C ILE A 106 3.05 7.72 -3.23
N HIS A 107 2.81 9.01 -3.46
CA HIS A 107 3.76 9.88 -4.15
C HIS A 107 5.08 10.07 -3.37
N GLU A 108 5.05 10.09 -2.04
CA GLU A 108 6.27 10.16 -1.22
C GLU A 108 7.06 8.85 -1.27
N ALA A 109 6.37 7.71 -1.22
CA ALA A 109 7.01 6.40 -1.37
C ALA A 109 7.70 6.25 -2.74
N LEU A 110 7.04 6.68 -3.82
CA LEU A 110 7.63 6.73 -5.16
C LEU A 110 8.83 7.69 -5.23
N ALA A 111 8.73 8.86 -4.60
CA ALA A 111 9.81 9.85 -4.58
C ALA A 111 11.08 9.36 -3.87
N GLN A 112 10.95 8.56 -2.80
CA GLN A 112 12.08 7.92 -2.11
C GLN A 112 12.87 6.97 -3.03
N LEU A 113 12.20 6.35 -3.99
CA LEU A 113 12.82 5.51 -5.02
C LEU A 113 13.25 6.30 -6.27
N GLY A 114 13.08 7.63 -6.27
CA GLY A 114 13.45 8.50 -7.38
C GLY A 114 12.41 8.59 -8.50
N TYR A 115 11.18 8.15 -8.27
CA TYR A 115 10.07 8.23 -9.21
C TYR A 115 9.15 9.42 -8.93
N ARG A 116 8.50 9.91 -9.98
CA ARG A 116 7.47 10.95 -9.92
C ARG A 116 6.14 10.36 -10.36
N GLU A 117 5.12 10.42 -9.51
CA GLU A 117 3.76 10.02 -9.90
C GLU A 117 3.24 10.94 -11.02
N VAL A 118 2.78 10.33 -12.11
CA VAL A 118 2.08 11.00 -13.20
C VAL A 118 0.72 10.34 -13.35
N ARG A 119 -0.34 11.11 -13.13
CA ARG A 119 -1.71 10.65 -13.40
C ARG A 119 -2.06 11.01 -14.85
N PRO A 120 -2.59 10.08 -15.64
CA PRO A 120 -3.12 10.45 -16.94
C PRO A 120 -4.25 11.46 -16.72
N THR A 121 -4.17 12.62 -17.36
CA THR A 121 -5.31 13.53 -17.46
C THR A 121 -6.41 12.77 -18.17
N VAL A 122 -7.49 12.50 -17.46
CA VAL A 122 -8.74 12.05 -18.06
C VAL A 122 -9.19 13.20 -18.95
N GLU A 123 -8.92 13.11 -20.26
CA GLU A 123 -9.68 13.90 -21.21
C GLU A 123 -11.09 13.32 -21.16
N GLU A 124 -12.00 14.04 -20.51
CA GLU A 124 -13.43 13.77 -20.51
C GLU A 124 -13.88 13.62 -21.98
N GLN A 125 -14.32 12.41 -22.35
CA GLN A 125 -15.06 12.16 -23.59
C GLN A 125 -16.55 12.14 -23.31
#